data_AF-A0AAV5WV96-F1
#
_entry.id   AF-A0AAV5WV96-F1
#
_cell.length_a   1.000
_cell.length_b   1.000
_cell.length_c   1.000
_cell.angle_alpha   90.00
_cell.angle_beta   90.00
_cell.angle_gamma   90.00
#
_symmetry.space_group_name_H-M   'P 1'
#
loop_
_entity.id
_entity.type
_entity.pdbx_description
1 polymer ?
#
loop_
_entity_poly.entity_id
_entity_poly.type
_entity_poly.pdbx_seq_one_letter_code
_entity_poly.pdbx_strand_id
1 'polypeptide(L)' 'MATIYTFALTARYVIYPVIRGNVSKYMSHSCDPNCKARVIWVGGIPTMIFFALRDINNGEELTFS' A
#
# COMPACT_ATOMS: atom_id res chain seq x y z
N MET A 1 -14.18 7.04 3.52
CA MET A 1 -12.72 7.24 3.68
C MET A 1 -12.25 6.28 4.76
N ALA A 2 -11.65 5.15 4.39
CA ALA A 2 -11.23 4.12 5.33
C ALA A 2 -9.79 4.42 5.78
N THR A 3 -9.63 4.84 7.03
CA THR A 3 -8.30 4.98 7.64
C THR A 3 -7.77 3.59 7.95
N ILE A 4 -6.85 3.08 7.13
CA ILE A 4 -6.20 1.80 7.42
C ILE A 4 -5.16 2.02 8.53
N TYR A 5 -5.41 1.39 9.67
CA TYR A 5 -4.53 1.51 10.84
C TYR A 5 -3.31 0.59 10.76
N THR A 6 -3.40 -0.51 10.01
CA THR A 6 -2.35 -1.53 9.89
C THR A 6 -2.34 -2.24 8.53
N PHE A 7 -1.15 -2.68 8.09
CA PHE A 7 -0.99 -3.57 6.94
C PHE A 7 -0.28 -4.86 7.37
N ALA A 8 -0.94 -6.01 7.22
CA ALA A 8 -0.32 -7.30 7.49
C ALA A 8 0.58 -7.69 6.32
N LEU A 9 1.86 -7.99 6.59
CA LEU A 9 2.82 -8.46 5.60
C LEU A 9 2.90 -9.99 5.59
N THR A 10 2.98 -10.57 6.78
CA THR A 10 3.09 -12.02 7.02
C THR A 10 2.41 -12.34 8.35
N ALA A 11 2.35 -13.62 8.74
CA ALA A 11 1.89 -14.02 10.06
C ALA A 11 2.69 -13.42 11.24
N ARG A 12 3.89 -12.88 11.00
CA ARG A 12 4.78 -12.33 12.04
C ARG A 12 5.05 -10.83 11.90
N TYR A 13 4.74 -10.23 10.76
CA TYR A 13 5.12 -8.85 10.44
C TYR A 13 3.90 -8.02 10.04
N VAL A 14 3.74 -6.87 10.70
CA VAL A 14 2.66 -5.91 10.47
C VAL A 14 3.26 -4.50 10.42
N ILE A 15 2.81 -3.68 9.47
CA ILE A 15 3.17 -2.26 9.36
C ILE A 15 2.10 -1.43 10.09
N TYR A 16 2.53 -0.47 10.90
CA TYR A 16 1.68 0.51 11.58
C TYR A 16 1.93 1.92 11.01
N PRO A 17 1.31 2.28 9.86
CA PRO A 17 1.58 3.53 9.15
C PRO A 17 1.19 4.78 9.93
N VAL A 18 0.31 4.64 10.93
CA VAL A 18 -0.12 5.73 11.83
C VAL A 18 1.07 6.29 12.61
N ILE A 19 1.97 5.42 13.09
CA ILE A 19 3.12 5.80 13.91
C ILE A 19 4.26 6.30 13.03
N ARG A 20 4.65 5.51 12.02
CA ARG A 20 5.69 5.83 11.04
C ARG A 20 5.34 5.21 9.68
N GLY A 21 5.47 6.00 8.63
CA GLY A 21 5.23 5.57 7.26
C GLY A 21 5.70 6.63 6.27
N ASN A 22 5.74 6.29 4.99
CA ASN A 22 5.98 7.23 3.90
C ASN A 22 4.64 7.74 3.34
N VAL A 23 4.68 8.43 2.20
CA VAL A 23 3.48 8.98 1.53
C VAL A 23 2.42 7.94 1.15
N SER A 24 2.77 6.65 1.02
CA SER A 24 1.80 5.61 0.68
C SER A 24 0.75 5.39 1.76
N LYS A 25 0.97 5.87 3.00
CA LYS A 25 -0.02 5.79 4.09
C LYS A 25 -1.32 6.56 3.79
N TYR A 26 -1.29 7.48 2.82
CA TYR A 26 -2.43 8.29 2.44
C TYR A 26 -3.22 7.71 1.27
N MET A 27 -2.77 6.60 0.68
CA MET A 27 -3.54 5.93 -0.36
C MET A 27 -4.85 5.41 0.22
N SER A 28 -5.93 5.53 -0.55
CA SER A 28 -7.26 5.09 -0.16
C SER A 28 -7.55 3.67 -0.69
N HIS A 29 -8.44 2.95 -0.01
CA HIS A 29 -9.04 1.74 -0.58
C HIS A 29 -10.09 2.12 -1.65
N SER A 30 -10.13 1.38 -2.75
CA SER A 30 -11.15 1.49 -3.81
C SER A 30 -11.58 0.09 -4.29
N CYS A 31 -12.87 -0.06 -4.63
CA CYS A 31 -13.38 -1.26 -5.30
C CYS A 31 -12.92 -1.36 -6.76
N ASP A 32 -12.51 -0.24 -7.37
CA ASP A 32 -11.90 -0.14 -8.69
C ASP A 32 -10.56 0.60 -8.58
N PRO A 33 -9.49 -0.08 -8.14
CA PRO A 33 -8.21 0.56 -7.82
C PRO A 33 -7.30 0.68 -9.05
N ASN A 34 -6.40 1.66 -9.02
CA ASN A 34 -5.34 1.80 -10.03
C ASN A 34 -3.98 1.22 -9.59
N CYS A 35 -3.82 0.86 -8.31
CA CYS A 35 -2.64 0.20 -7.76
C CYS A 35 -2.97 -1.13 -7.06
N LYS A 36 -1.98 -2.01 -6.98
CA LYS A 36 -2.05 -3.28 -6.23
C LYS A 36 -0.90 -3.42 -5.25
N ALA A 37 -1.23 -3.74 -4.00
CA ALA A 37 -0.25 -4.04 -2.98
C ALA A 37 0.29 -5.47 -3.13
N ARG A 38 1.61 -5.63 -3.00
CA ARG A 38 2.32 -6.92 -2.97
C ARG A 38 3.39 -6.89 -1.90
N VAL A 39 3.60 -8.03 -1.24
CA VAL A 39 4.70 -8.22 -0.30
C VAL A 39 5.81 -8.95 -1.02
N ILE A 40 7.01 -8.37 -1.04
CA ILE A 40 8.22 -9.02 -1.55
C ILE A 40 9.30 -9.01 -0.48
N TRP A 41 10.34 -9.83 -0.66
CA TRP A 41 11.49 -9.87 0.24
C TRP A 41 12.64 -9.06 -0.37
N VAL A 42 13.06 -8.00 0.30
CA VAL A 42 14.20 -7.17 -0.09
C VAL A 42 15.27 -7.30 0.98
N GLY A 43 16.41 -7.91 0.65
CA GLY A 43 17.48 -8.14 1.62
C GLY A 43 17.05 -8.96 2.85
N GLY A 44 16.10 -9.89 2.69
CA GLY A 44 15.56 -10.68 3.80
C GLY A 44 14.53 -9.97 4.68
N ILE A 45 14.08 -8.77 4.28
CA ILE A 45 13.04 -8.01 4.99
C ILE A 45 11.75 -8.02 4.15
N PRO A 46 10.59 -8.46 4.70
CA PRO A 46 9.33 -8.39 4.00
C PRO A 46 8.93 -6.92 3.83
N THR A 47 8.68 -6.52 2.58
CA THR A 47 8.45 -5.14 2.19
C THR A 47 7.19 -5.07 1.32
N MET A 48 6.26 -4.18 1.68
CA MET A 48 5.08 -3.91 0.87
C MET A 48 5.43 -2.93 -0.25
N ILE A 49 5.02 -3.26 -1.47
CA ILE A 49 5.17 -2.44 -2.67
C ILE A 49 3.80 -2.27 -3.32
N PHE A 50 3.53 -1.07 -3.82
CA PHE A 50 2.36 -0.76 -4.64
C PHE A 50 2.80 -0.72 -6.11
N PHE A 51 2.17 -1.55 -6.94
CA PHE A 51 2.37 -1.57 -8.39
C PHE A 51 1.18 -0.94 -9.09
N ALA A 52 1.42 -0.10 -10.07
CA ALA A 52 0.36 0.40 -10.95
C ALA A 52 -0.22 -0.77 -11.77
N LEU A 53 -1.55 -0.83 -11.87
CA LEU A 53 -2.29 -1.83 -12.66
C LEU A 53 -2.50 -1.39 -14.11
N ARG A 54 -2.40 -0.09 -14.35
CA ARG A 54 -2.52 0.59 -15.64
C ARG A 54 -1.73 1.89 -15.59
N ASP A 55 -1.62 2.57 -16.72
CA ASP A 55 -1.11 3.93 -16.73
C ASP A 55 -1.99 4.87 -15.88
N ILE A 56 -1.33 5.77 -15.17
CA ILE A 56 -1.95 6.70 -14.21
C ILE A 56 -1.67 8.12 -14.69
N ASN A 57 -2.73 8.91 -14.85
CA ASN A 57 -2.60 10.28 -15.33
C ASN A 57 -2.13 11.21 -14.20
N ASN A 58 -1.51 12.33 -14.57
CA ASN A 58 -1.12 13.35 -13.59
C ASN A 58 -2.35 13.89 -12.84
N GLY A 59 -2.26 13.99 -11.52
CA GLY A 59 -3.33 14.43 -10.63
C GLY A 59 -4.36 13.34 -10.28
N GLU A 60 -4.25 12.13 -10.84
CA GLU A 60 -5.12 11.01 -10.48
C GLU A 60 -4.77 10.47 -9.08
N GLU A 61 -5.78 10.24 -8.23
CA GLU A 61 -5.57 9.68 -6.90
C GLU A 61 -5.11 8.22 -6.98
N LEU A 62 -4.05 7.87 -6.25
CA LEU A 62 -3.57 6.50 -6.15
C LEU A 62 -4.41 5.72 -5.12
N THR A 63 -5.02 4.61 -5.56
CA THR A 63 -5.90 3.77 -4.74
C THR A 63 -5.52 2.30 -4.84
N PHE A 64 -5.80 1.53 -3.79
CA PHE A 64 -5.50 0.09 -3.75
C PHE A 64 -6.73 -0.75 -3.34
N SER A 65 -6.69 -2.04 -3.69
CA SER A 65 -7.69 -3.03 -3.24
C SER A 65 -7.45 -3.49 -1.82
#